data_AF-A0A9D1L322-F1
#
_entry.id   AF-A0A9D1L322-F1
#
_cell.length_a   1.000
_cell.length_b   1.000
_cell.length_c   1.000
_cell.angle_alpha   90.00
_cell.angle_beta   90.00
_cell.angle_gamma   90.00
#
_symmetry.space_group_name_H-M   'P 1'
#
loop_
_entity.id
_entity.type
_entity.pdbx_description
1 polymer ?
#
loop_
_entity_poly.entity_id
_entity_poly.type
_entity_poly.pdbx_seq_one_letter_code
_entity_poly.pdbx_strand_id
1 'polypeptide(L)'
;MEQLFPAKLLDLLVISVTFSMISMVFIQKCKSMKFVRKKWQVCLLNFLFSFLVGMPFANVFYDVSWLDSIWVGLFTFVGAPSIYDALKNQKIFNYKPSSLQDTIAIPKENEIMVPKDD
;
A
#
# COMPACT_ATOMS: atom_id res chain seq x y z
N MET A 1 16.88 2.73 15.41
CA MET A 1 16.69 3.30 14.05
C MET A 1 16.19 2.28 13.02
N GLU A 2 16.13 0.98 13.34
CA GLU A 2 15.74 -0.06 12.37
C GLU A 2 14.22 -0.21 12.14
N GLN A 3 13.37 0.37 13.00
CA GLN A 3 11.91 0.31 12.85
C GLN A 3 11.29 1.50 12.09
N LEU A 4 12.04 2.58 11.85
CA LEU A 4 11.48 3.82 11.28
C LEU A 4 11.47 3.81 9.74
N PHE A 5 12.45 3.15 9.13
CA PHE A 5 12.53 2.95 7.69
C PHE A 5 11.40 2.06 7.13
N PRO A 6 11.06 0.90 7.75
CA PRO A 6 9.93 0.10 7.29
C PRO A 6 8.59 0.84 7.37
N ALA A 7 8.38 1.65 8.41
CA ALA A 7 7.12 2.41 8.57
C ALA A 7 6.93 3.46 7.46
N LYS A 8 7.95 4.29 7.20
CA LYS A 8 7.87 5.30 6.13
C LYS A 8 7.70 4.67 4.74
N LEU A 9 8.41 3.59 4.46
CA LEU A 9 8.29 2.89 3.18
C LEU A 9 6.88 2.31 3.00
N LEU A 10 6.31 1.74 4.08
CA LEU A 10 4.94 1.22 4.07
C LEU A 10 3.92 2.32 3.77
N ASP A 11 4.04 3.49 4.41
CA ASP A 11 3.15 4.63 4.18
C ASP A 11 3.20 5.08 2.71
N LEU A 12 4.41 5.26 2.16
CA LEU A 12 4.59 5.61 0.75
C LEU A 12 4.00 4.54 -0.18
N LEU A 13 4.18 3.26 0.17
CA LEU A 13 3.66 2.16 -0.62
C LEU A 13 2.13 2.09 -0.59
N VAL A 14 1.49 2.35 0.54
CA VAL A 14 0.02 2.41 0.66
C VAL A 14 -0.55 3.56 -0.19
N ILE A 15 0.10 4.72 -0.17
CA ILE A 15 -0.26 5.85 -1.05
C ILE A 15 -0.13 5.42 -2.53
N SER A 16 0.98 4.76 -2.88
CA SER A 16 1.19 4.25 -4.24
C SER A 16 0.16 3.19 -4.65
N VAL A 17 -0.25 2.30 -3.76
CA VAL A 17 -1.30 1.28 -4.04
C VAL A 17 -2.61 1.98 -4.43
N THR A 18 -2.99 3.00 -3.65
CA THR A 18 -4.20 3.79 -3.91
C THR A 18 -4.12 4.46 -5.28
N PHE A 19 -2.99 5.09 -5.58
CA PHE A 19 -2.79 5.76 -6.87
C PHE A 19 -2.62 4.78 -8.06
N SER A 20 -2.05 3.59 -7.84
CA SER A 20 -1.97 2.53 -8.85
C SER A 20 -3.34 2.10 -9.34
N MET A 21 -4.34 2.02 -8.46
CA MET A 21 -5.71 1.69 -8.88
C MET A 21 -6.28 2.74 -9.85
N ILE A 22 -6.10 4.03 -9.51
CA ILE A 22 -6.52 5.16 -10.36
C ILE A 22 -5.79 5.11 -11.71
N SER A 23 -4.47 4.89 -11.68
CA SER A 23 -3.63 4.78 -12.86
C SER A 23 -4.05 3.62 -13.77
N MET A 24 -4.38 2.46 -13.19
CA MET A 24 -4.86 1.30 -13.93
C MET A 24 -6.18 1.59 -14.65
N VAL A 25 -7.15 2.21 -13.99
CA VAL A 25 -8.43 2.59 -14.61
C VAL A 25 -8.20 3.58 -15.75
N PHE A 26 -7.34 4.58 -15.56
CA PHE A 26 -7.00 5.55 -16.59
C PHE A 26 -6.37 4.87 -17.83
N ILE A 27 -5.38 4.00 -17.62
CA ILE A 27 -4.71 3.28 -18.72
C ILE A 27 -5.68 2.36 -19.45
N GLN A 28 -6.57 1.67 -18.72
CA GLN A 28 -7.62 0.84 -19.33
C GLN A 28 -8.56 1.68 -20.20
N LYS A 29 -8.96 2.87 -19.74
CA LYS A 29 -9.74 3.82 -20.53
C LYS A 29 -8.98 4.29 -21.77
N CYS A 30 -7.69 4.60 -21.65
CA CYS A 30 -6.82 4.98 -22.76
C CYS A 30 -6.60 3.84 -23.77
N LYS A 31 -6.61 2.58 -23.34
CA LYS A 31 -6.58 1.41 -24.25
C LYS A 31 -7.90 1.24 -25.01
N SER A 32 -9.03 1.53 -24.35
CA SER A 32 -10.36 1.46 -24.96
C SER A 32 -10.55 2.54 -26.03
N MET A 33 -10.00 3.73 -25.81
CA MET A 33 -9.85 4.73 -26.85
C MET A 33 -8.76 4.26 -27.83
N LYS A 34 -9.02 4.20 -29.14
CA LYS A 34 -8.09 3.68 -30.17
C LYS A 34 -6.73 4.43 -30.29
N PHE A 35 -6.41 5.30 -29.33
CA PHE A 35 -5.21 6.11 -29.19
C PHE A 35 -3.95 5.26 -28.94
N VAL A 36 -4.08 4.11 -28.27
CA VAL A 36 -2.94 3.25 -27.91
C VAL A 36 -2.95 1.96 -28.74
N ARG A 37 -2.12 1.91 -29.78
CA ARG A 37 -2.04 0.77 -30.71
C ARG A 37 -0.90 -0.21 -30.40
N LYS A 38 0.17 0.25 -29.76
CA LYS A 38 1.37 -0.54 -29.48
C LYS A 38 1.57 -0.75 -27.97
N LYS A 39 2.09 -1.92 -27.58
CA LYS A 39 2.40 -2.25 -26.17
C LYS A 39 3.36 -1.26 -25.52
N TRP A 40 4.35 -0.77 -26.27
CA TRP A 40 5.31 0.23 -25.80
C TRP A 40 4.67 1.58 -25.44
N GLN A 41 3.61 1.97 -26.16
CA GLN A 41 2.87 3.20 -25.86
C GLN A 41 2.11 3.10 -24.54
N VAL A 42 1.58 1.92 -24.21
CA VAL A 42 0.97 1.66 -22.90
C VAL A 42 2.00 1.81 -21.79
N CYS A 43 3.19 1.23 -21.97
CA CYS A 43 4.26 1.29 -20.98
C CYS A 43 4.72 2.75 -20.75
N LEU A 44 4.94 3.49 -21.84
CA LEU A 44 5.31 4.90 -21.76
C LEU A 44 4.21 5.74 -21.11
N LEU A 45 2.94 5.49 -21.44
CA LEU A 45 1.81 6.19 -20.82
C LEU A 45 1.72 5.89 -19.33
N ASN A 46 1.91 4.63 -18.92
CA ASN A 46 1.95 4.24 -17.50
C ASN A 46 3.08 4.97 -16.77
N PHE A 47 4.28 5.00 -17.36
CA PHE A 47 5.43 5.69 -16.79
C PHE A 47 5.14 7.19 -16.64
N LEU A 48 4.67 7.84 -17.71
CA LEU A 48 4.42 9.27 -17.71
C LEU A 48 3.31 9.64 -16.73
N PHE A 49 2.23 8.87 -16.68
CA PHE A 49 1.13 9.11 -15.75
C PHE A 49 1.56 8.89 -14.30
N SER A 50 2.35 7.83 -14.04
CA SER A 50 2.86 7.53 -12.70
C SER A 50 3.73 8.66 -12.14
N PHE A 51 4.54 9.30 -12.98
CA PHE A 51 5.43 10.39 -12.53
C PHE A 51 4.73 11.75 -12.58
N LEU A 52 4.06 12.10 -13.69
CA LEU A 52 3.42 13.41 -13.86
C LEU A 52 2.20 13.62 -12.98
N VAL A 53 1.44 12.55 -12.71
CA VAL A 53 0.21 12.63 -11.92
C VAL A 53 0.42 12.05 -10.53
N GLY A 54 1.27 11.02 -10.39
CA GLY A 54 1.54 10.42 -9.08
C GLY A 54 2.33 11.32 -8.14
N MET A 55 3.31 12.10 -8.63
CA MET A 55 4.05 13.02 -7.75
C MET A 55 3.16 14.16 -7.22
N PRO A 56 2.40 14.90 -8.06
CA PRO A 56 1.49 15.92 -7.54
C PRO A 56 0.39 15.33 -6.67
N PHE A 57 -0.11 14.12 -6.99
CA PHE A 57 -1.10 13.44 -6.16
C PHE A 57 -0.56 13.19 -4.74
N ALA A 58 0.65 12.66 -4.60
CA ALA A 58 1.27 12.41 -3.30
C ALA A 58 1.49 13.72 -2.52
N ASN A 59 1.97 14.76 -3.20
CA ASN A 59 2.25 16.04 -2.56
C ASN A 59 0.95 16.76 -2.12
N VAL A 60 -0.06 16.82 -2.97
CA VAL A 60 -1.31 17.56 -2.70
C VAL A 60 -2.20 16.84 -1.68
N PHE A 61 -2.31 15.52 -1.75
CA PHE A 61 -3.24 14.77 -0.89
C PHE A 61 -2.62 14.24 0.40
N TYR A 62 -1.30 14.04 0.44
CA TYR A 62 -0.63 13.39 1.56
C TYR A 62 0.53 14.22 2.14
N ASP A 63 0.76 15.45 1.65
CA ASP A 63 1.81 16.39 2.09
C ASP A 63 3.21 15.74 2.15
N VAL A 64 3.47 14.87 1.17
CA VAL A 64 4.71 14.11 1.07
C VAL A 64 5.79 14.97 0.43
N SER A 65 7.01 14.90 0.97
CA SER A 65 8.18 15.60 0.42
C SER A 65 8.40 15.27 -1.06
N TRP A 66 9.00 16.20 -1.82
CA TRP A 66 9.22 15.98 -3.26
C TRP A 66 10.05 14.72 -3.56
N LEU A 67 11.07 14.45 -2.74
CA LEU A 67 11.91 13.25 -2.87
C LEU A 67 11.12 11.96 -2.59
N ASP A 68 10.25 11.99 -1.59
CA ASP A 68 9.39 10.86 -1.23
C ASP A 68 8.27 10.65 -2.27
N SER A 69 7.83 11.72 -2.93
CA SER A 69 6.86 11.66 -4.04
C SER A 69 7.44 10.95 -5.27
N ILE A 70 8.76 11.01 -5.49
CA ILE A 70 9.44 10.24 -6.54
C ILE A 70 9.31 8.74 -6.26
N TRP A 71 9.46 8.32 -5.00
CA TRP A 71 9.23 6.94 -4.60
C TRP A 71 7.79 6.50 -4.83
N VAL A 72 6.83 7.39 -4.56
CA VAL A 72 5.41 7.11 -4.84
C VAL A 72 5.17 6.84 -6.33
N GLY A 73 5.76 7.67 -7.20
CA GLY A 73 5.71 7.49 -8.66
C GLY A 73 6.37 6.19 -9.13
N LEU A 74 7.54 5.86 -8.56
CA LEU A 74 8.26 4.62 -8.88
C LEU A 74 7.45 3.37 -8.49
N PHE A 75 6.94 3.31 -7.26
CA PHE A 75 6.11 2.19 -6.80
C PHE A 75 4.84 2.06 -7.62
N THR A 76 4.21 3.19 -7.96
CA THR A 76 3.02 3.18 -8.82
C THR A 76 3.32 2.58 -10.19
N PHE A 77 4.44 2.96 -10.80
CA PHE A 77 4.84 2.49 -12.12
C PHE A 77 5.11 0.97 -12.15
N VAL A 78 5.84 0.47 -11.16
CA VAL A 78 6.20 -0.96 -11.06
C VAL A 78 4.99 -1.84 -10.75
N GLY A 79 4.02 -1.30 -9.99
CA GLY A 79 2.83 -2.01 -9.54
C GLY A 79 2.84 -2.18 -8.03
N ALA A 80 2.53 -1.09 -7.33
CA ALA A 80 2.52 -1.01 -5.88
C ALA A 80 1.72 -2.13 -5.18
N PRO A 81 0.56 -2.60 -5.70
CA PRO A 81 -0.16 -3.73 -5.09
C PRO A 81 0.68 -5.00 -4.98
N SER A 82 1.42 -5.35 -6.03
CA SER A 82 2.27 -6.55 -6.05
C SER A 82 3.45 -6.43 -5.08
N ILE A 83 4.02 -5.23 -4.95
CA ILE A 83 5.11 -4.95 -4.01
C ILE A 83 4.61 -5.06 -2.56
N TYR A 84 3.42 -4.50 -2.28
CA TYR A 84 2.79 -4.59 -0.97
C TYR A 84 2.52 -6.03 -0.57
N ASP A 85 1.91 -6.81 -1.46
CA ASP A 85 1.65 -8.24 -1.22
C ASP A 85 2.95 -9.04 -1.05
N ALA A 86 3.99 -8.75 -1.84
CA ALA A 86 5.30 -9.40 -1.69
C ALA A 86 5.92 -9.12 -0.31
N LEU A 87 5.91 -7.87 0.15
CA LEU A 87 6.45 -7.48 1.46
C LEU A 87 5.64 -8.10 2.62
N LYS A 88 4.31 -8.16 2.48
CA LYS A 88 3.43 -8.83 3.43
C LYS A 88 3.71 -10.34 3.51
N ASN A 89 3.86 -10.99 2.35
CA ASN A 89 4.10 -12.43 2.25
C ASN A 89 5.50 -12.85 2.74
N GLN A 90 6.52 -11.99 2.57
CA GLN A 90 7.86 -12.24 3.09
C GLN A 90 7.97 -12.14 4.63
N LYS A 91 6.87 -11.87 5.36
CA LYS A 91 6.84 -11.67 6.82
C LYS A 91 7.84 -10.63 7.35
N ILE A 92 8.35 -9.75 6.48
CA ILE A 92 9.23 -8.62 6.85
C ILE A 92 8.47 -7.67 7.78
N PHE A 93 7.14 -7.68 7.70
CA PHE A 93 6.23 -6.99 8.60
C PHE A 93 5.36 -8.03 9.30
N ASN A 94 5.72 -8.38 10.53
CA ASN A 94 4.79 -9.02 11.44
C ASN A 94 3.82 -7.91 11.92
N TYR A 95 2.83 -7.56 11.08
CA TYR A 95 1.80 -6.59 11.42
C TYR A 95 1.00 -7.13 12.62
N LYS A 96 1.39 -6.74 13.83
CA LYS A 96 0.54 -6.83 15.00
C LYS A 96 -0.31 -5.56 15.02
N PRO A 97 -1.62 -5.63 14.73
CA PRO A 97 -2.50 -4.48 14.92
C PRO A 97 -2.41 -4.03 16.39
N SER A 98 -2.26 -2.72 16.61
CA SER A 98 -2.15 -2.12 17.94
C SER A 98 -3.35 -2.44 18.85
N SER A 99 -4.48 -2.86 18.27
CA SER A 99 -5.68 -3.32 18.98
C SER A 99 -5.51 -4.63 19.76
N LEU A 100 -4.37 -5.33 19.65
CA LEU A 100 -4.06 -6.54 20.44
C LEU A 100 -3.24 -6.26 21.71
N GLN A 101 -2.85 -5.01 21.98
CA GLN A 101 -2.06 -4.69 23.18
C GLN A 101 -2.91 -4.70 24.47
N ASP A 102 -4.23 -4.52 24.37
CA ASP A 102 -5.14 -4.59 25.51
C ASP A 102 -5.66 -6.02 25.75
N THR A 103 -4.78 -7.01 25.73
CA THR A 103 -5.15 -8.34 26.23
C THR A 103 -5.06 -8.30 27.75
N ILE A 104 -6.20 -8.07 28.41
CA ILE A 104 -6.33 -8.27 29.86
C ILE A 104 -6.20 -9.78 30.10
N ALA A 105 -5.01 -10.23 30.48
CA ALA A 105 -4.78 -11.61 30.88
C ALA A 105 -5.45 -11.82 32.25
N ILE A 106 -6.58 -12.54 32.29
CA ILE A 106 -7.24 -12.90 33.54
C ILE A 106 -6.46 -14.08 34.16
N PRO A 107 -5.93 -13.95 35.38
CA PRO A 107 -5.32 -15.06 36.10
C PRO A 107 -6.35 -16.20 36.28
N LYS A 108 -5.94 -17.46 36.00
CA LYS A 108 -6.80 -18.66 36.11
C LYS A 108 -7.46 -18.85 37.48
N GLU A 109 -6.91 -18.24 38.53
CA GLU A 109 -7.47 -18.21 39.88
C GLU A 109 -8.86 -17.55 39.98
N ASN A 110 -9.25 -16.72 39.00
CA ASN A 110 -10.56 -16.05 38.95
C ASN A 110 -11.57 -16.74 38.02
N GLU A 111 -11.28 -17.94 37.52
CA GLU A 111 -12.19 -18.71 36.66
C GLU A 111 -13.34 -19.30 37.50
N ILE A 112 -14.55 -18.77 37.32
CA ILE A 112 -15.76 -19.32 37.96
C ILE A 112 -16.19 -20.57 37.19
N MET A 113 -15.98 -21.75 37.77
CA MET A 113 -16.50 -23.00 37.23
C MET A 113 -18.00 -23.11 37.52
N VAL A 114 -18.82 -23.02 36.47
CA VAL A 114 -20.26 -23.33 36.56
C VAL A 114 -20.41 -24.86 36.60
N PRO A 115 -21.09 -25.43 37.61
CA PRO A 115 -21.32 -26.87 37.66
C PRO A 115 -22.14 -27.30 36.45
N LYS A 116 -21.75 -28.43 35.86
CA LYS A 116 -22.52 -29.07 34.80
C LYS A 116 -23.58 -29.92 35.50
N ASP A 117 -24.86 -29.57 35.34
CA ASP A 117 -25.97 -30.42 35.80
C ASP A 117 -25.99 -31.71 34.96
N ASP A 118 -25.89 -32.85 35.64
CA ASP A 118 -26.10 -34.21 35.11
C ASP A 118 -27.59 -34.56 35.07
#